data_AF-A0A852VW82-F1
#
_entry.id   AF-A0A852VW82-F1
#
_cell.length_a   1.000
_cell.length_b   1.000
_cell.length_c   1.000
_cell.angle_alpha   90.00
_cell.angle_beta   90.00
_cell.angle_gamma   90.00
#
_symmetry.space_group_name_H-M   'P 1'
#
loop_
_entity.id
_entity.type
_entity.pdbx_description
1 polymer ?
#
loop_
_entity_poly.entity_id
_entity_poly.type
_entity_poly.pdbx_seq_one_letter_code
_entity_poly.pdbx_strand_id
1 'polypeptide(L)' 'MTGGEQVREYRSAGHRYRLRSGADGSVTVERLAPDGWHLLDDDAAAAVVDRLHRGDPGTGQ' A
#
# COMPACT_ATOMS: atom_id res chain seq x y z
N MET A 1 2.54 6.72 -23.57
CA MET A 1 1.77 6.85 -22.32
C MET A 1 2.46 5.97 -21.28
N THR A 2 3.40 6.54 -20.53
CA THR A 2 4.04 5.84 -19.40
C THR A 2 3.05 5.84 -18.25
N GLY A 3 2.13 4.86 -18.25
CA GLY A 3 1.45 4.42 -17.03
C GLY A 3 2.53 3.80 -16.15
N GLY A 4 3.36 4.65 -15.55
CA GLY A 4 4.45 4.23 -14.69
C GLY A 4 3.88 3.61 -13.44
N GLU A 5 4.51 2.54 -12.99
CA GLU A 5 4.26 1.94 -11.68
C GLU A 5 4.15 3.07 -10.63
N GLN A 6 3.00 3.18 -9.98
CA GLN A 6 2.77 4.19 -8.97
C GLN A 6 3.11 3.61 -7.61
N VAL A 7 4.02 4.26 -6.89
CA VAL A 7 4.42 3.86 -5.55
C VAL A 7 3.93 4.90 -4.55
N ARG A 8 3.11 4.48 -3.58
CA ARG A 8 2.62 5.33 -2.49
C ARG A 8 3.03 4.74 -1.15
N GLU A 9 3.55 5.56 -0.27
CA GLU A 9 3.96 5.15 1.07
C GLU A 9 2.96 5.63 2.12
N TYR A 10 2.61 4.75 3.05
CA TYR A 10 1.64 5.00 4.10
C TYR A 10 2.24 4.71 5.46
N ARG A 11 1.75 5.37 6.50
CA ARG A 11 2.05 5.02 7.89
C ARG A 11 0.76 4.69 8.60
N SER A 12 0.65 3.48 9.13
CA SER A 12 -0.54 3.02 9.86
C SER A 12 -0.14 2.15 11.04
N ALA A 13 -0.76 2.38 12.19
CA ALA A 13 -0.51 1.63 13.44
C ALA A 13 0.98 1.49 13.81
N GLY A 14 1.79 2.54 13.61
CA GLY A 14 3.23 2.50 13.90
C GLY A 14 4.10 1.77 12.87
N HIS A 15 3.51 1.26 11.80
CA HIS A 15 4.21 0.62 10.70
C HIS A 15 4.20 1.50 9.45
N ARG A 16 5.24 1.37 8.61
CA ARG A 16 5.29 1.99 7.29
C ARG A 16 4.96 0.93 6.24
N TYR A 17 4.08 1.27 5.32
CA TYR A 17 3.66 0.43 4.20
C TYR A 17 3.99 1.12 2.89
N ARG A 18 4.19 0.34 1.83
CA ARG A 18 4.40 0.82 0.48
C ARG A 18 3.46 0.05 -0.43
N LEU A 19 2.51 0.76 -1.03
CA LEU A 19 1.66 0.21 -2.08
C LEU A 19 2.32 0.51 -3.42
N ARG A 20 2.46 -0.52 -4.27
CA ARG A 20 2.80 -0.34 -5.67
C ARG A 20 1.62 -0.77 -6.53
N SER A 21 1.17 0.12 -7.39
CA SER A 21 0.11 -0.11 -8.36
C SER A 21 0.73 -0.21 -9.74
N GLY A 22 0.66 -1.40 -10.33
CA GLY A 22 1.08 -1.64 -11.70
C GLY A 22 0.08 -1.07 -12.71
N ALA A 23 0.54 -0.83 -13.93
CA ALA A 23 -0.32 -0.37 -15.03
C ALA A 23 -1.41 -1.38 -15.42
N ASP A 24 -1.19 -2.66 -15.12
CA ASP A 24 -2.13 -3.76 -15.29
C ASP A 24 -3.28 -3.76 -14.24
N GLY A 25 -3.18 -2.89 -13.22
CA GLY A 25 -4.12 -2.87 -12.10
C GLY A 25 -3.71 -3.79 -10.95
N SER A 26 -2.60 -4.51 -11.07
CA SER A 26 -2.03 -5.28 -9.96
C SER A 26 -1.60 -4.35 -8.82
N VAL A 27 -1.92 -4.73 -7.58
CA VAL A 27 -1.51 -3.99 -6.38
C VAL A 27 -0.65 -4.90 -5.52
N THR A 28 0.51 -4.41 -5.13
CA THR A 28 1.38 -5.08 -4.15
C THR A 28 1.56 -4.19 -2.93
N VAL A 29 1.65 -4.81 -1.76
CA VAL A 29 1.84 -4.10 -0.49
C VAL A 29 3.09 -4.63 0.18
N GLU A 30 4.00 -3.74 0.52
CA GLU A 30 5.17 -4.05 1.33
C GLU A 30 5.06 -3.38 2.69
N ARG A 31 5.56 -4.04 3.73
CA ARG A 31 5.71 -3.47 5.07
C ARG A 31 7.18 -3.28 5.39
N LEU A 32 7.52 -2.13 5.96
CA LEU A 32 8.86 -1.86 6.46
C LEU A 32 9.06 -2.63 7.77
N ALA A 33 10.03 -3.54 7.75
CA ALA A 33 10.59 -4.24 8.89
C ALA A 33 12.00 -3.69 9.19
N PRO A 34 12.64 -4.08 10.31
CA PRO A 34 13.99 -3.63 10.65
C PRO A 34 15.03 -3.94 9.57
N ASP A 35 14.89 -5.11 8.91
CA ASP A 35 15.81 -5.59 7.89
C ASP A 35 15.50 -5.07 6.47
N GLY A 36 14.38 -4.35 6.28
CA GLY A 36 13.99 -3.77 4.99
C GLY A 36 12.51 -3.89 4.67
N TRP A 37 12.18 -3.80 3.38
CA TRP A 37 10.80 -3.93 2.89
C TRP A 37 10.46 -5.41 2.64
N HIS A 38 9.35 -5.87 3.21
CA HIS A 38 8.85 -7.23 3.02
C HIS A 38 7.49 -7.18 2.33
N LEU A 39 7.36 -7.93 1.24
CA LEU A 39 6.10 -8.11 0.54
C LEU A 39 5.12 -8.86 1.46
N LEU A 40 3.91 -8.31 1.59
CA LEU A 40 2.81 -8.97 2.29
C LEU A 40 2.16 -9.99 1.36
N ASP A 41 1.61 -11.04 1.96
CA ASP A 41 0.69 -11.94 1.26
C ASP A 41 -0.61 -11.20 0.88
N ASP A 42 -1.39 -11.80 0.00
CA ASP A 42 -2.59 -11.18 -0.58
C ASP A 42 -3.66 -10.82 0.48
N ASP A 43 -3.84 -11.67 1.50
CA ASP A 43 -4.81 -11.43 2.58
C ASP A 43 -4.36 -10.26 3.48
N ALA A 44 -3.10 -10.27 3.90
CA ALA A 44 -2.52 -9.18 4.67
C ALA A 44 -2.47 -7.86 3.87
N ALA A 45 -2.18 -7.93 2.57
CA ALA A 45 -2.21 -6.79 1.67
C ALA A 45 -3.64 -6.21 1.55
N ALA A 46 -4.64 -7.07 1.34
CA ALA A 46 -6.05 -6.67 1.27
C ALA A 46 -6.51 -6.01 2.57
N ALA A 47 -6.13 -6.55 3.73
CA ALA A 47 -6.45 -5.96 5.03
C ALA A 47 -5.80 -4.57 5.22
N VAL A 48 -4.58 -4.37 4.73
CA VAL A 48 -3.92 -3.06 4.75
C VAL A 48 -4.62 -2.09 3.80
N VAL A 49 -4.95 -2.50 2.58
CA VAL A 49 -5.67 -1.67 1.61
C VAL A 49 -7.05 -1.27 2.14
N ASP A 50 -7.82 -2.21 2.68
CA ASP A 50 -9.13 -1.95 3.29
C ASP A 50 -8.98 -0.98 4.48
N ARG A 51 -7.98 -1.19 5.35
CA ARG A 51 -7.70 -0.26 6.45
C ARG A 51 -7.32 1.13 5.96
N LEU A 52 -6.53 1.25 4.89
CA LEU A 52 -6.16 2.53 4.31
C LEU A 52 -7.38 3.22 3.69
N HIS A 53 -8.25 2.49 2.97
CA HIS A 53 -9.49 3.03 2.44
C HIS A 53 -10.49 3.45 3.54
N ARG A 54 -10.61 2.67 4.62
CA ARG A 54 -11.51 2.99 5.75
C ARG A 54 -10.93 4.04 6.70
N GLY A 55 -9.61 4.10 6.79
CA GLY A 55 -8.85 5.05 7.62
C GLY A 55 -8.63 6.41 6.96
N ASP A 56 -9.17 6.62 5.76
CA ASP A 56 -9.24 7.90 5.05
C ASP A 56 -10.63 8.54 5.25
N PRO A 57 -10.94 9.19 6.40
CA PRO A 57 -12.11 10.08 6.49
C PRO A 57 -11.90 11.39 5.71
N GLY A 58 -11.00 11.44 4.71
CA GLY A 58 -10.45 12.68 4.18
C GLY A 58 -9.91 12.59 2.76
N THR A 59 -10.69 12.07 1.80
CA THR A 59 -10.68 12.63 0.45
C THR A 59 -12.10 13.10 0.11
N GLY A 60 -12.59 14.05 0.91
CA GLY A 60 -13.48 15.08 0.40
C GLY A 60 -12.59 16.17 -0.19
N GLN A 61 -12.54 16.23 -1.52
CA GLN A 61 -12.29 17.47 -2.27
C GLN A 61 -13.36 17.58 -3.34
#